data_AF-A0A4P7IEM9-F1
#
_entry.id   AF-A0A4P7IEM9-F1
#
_cell.length_a   1.000
_cell.length_b   1.000
_cell.length_c   1.000
_cell.angle_alpha   90.00
_cell.angle_beta   90.00
_cell.angle_gamma   90.00
#
_symmetry.space_group_name_H-M   'P 1'
#
loop_
_entity.id
_entity.type
_entity.pdbx_description
1 polymer ?
#
loop_
_entity_poly.entity_id
_entity_poly.type
_entity_poly.pdbx_seq_one_letter_code
_entity_poly.pdbx_strand_id
1 'polypeptide(L)'
;MSDVVDATFMVPGPGVRRGMRVREFSRGVAIRECGGDPLPVDSTQNRHDQSHFPDLNLIRERGFAEPRATESEDRVLDTLDPSCPDLAPDWRSQGDWLALGETWNDVVMAVDQDPRMDSLRQPVAECLIGSTGRDVDPVDPINSFLRGVDVDTLAKRTSSSQIEQWADAYADCADEYFREFGRLLLEVRPALVEKHREVIEAYAAELVGAGYVP
;
A
#
# COMPACT_ATOMS: atom_id res chain seq x y z
N MET A 1 3.67 -11.84 14.13
CA MET A 1 3.88 -12.63 12.90
C MET A 1 2.87 -12.29 11.81
N SER A 2 1.55 -12.32 12.07
CA SER A 2 0.53 -11.97 11.04
C SER A 2 0.80 -10.63 10.37
N ASP A 3 1.13 -9.59 11.14
CA ASP A 3 1.36 -8.24 10.62
C ASP A 3 2.58 -8.20 9.68
N VAL A 4 3.64 -8.93 10.00
CA VAL A 4 4.82 -9.07 9.11
C VAL A 4 4.45 -9.79 7.83
N VAL A 5 3.65 -10.86 7.92
CA VAL A 5 3.15 -11.59 6.76
C VAL A 5 2.27 -10.70 5.86
N ASP A 6 1.45 -9.83 6.45
CA ASP A 6 0.65 -8.83 5.73
C ASP A 6 1.50 -7.69 5.15
N ALA A 7 2.60 -7.33 5.80
CA ALA A 7 3.56 -6.34 5.31
C ALA A 7 4.42 -6.85 4.14
N THR A 8 4.75 -8.13 4.15
CA THR A 8 5.57 -8.81 3.14
C THR A 8 4.76 -9.26 1.93
N PHE A 9 3.72 -10.06 2.18
CA PHE A 9 2.88 -10.66 1.13
C PHE A 9 1.50 -10.03 1.18
N MET A 10 1.46 -8.76 0.80
CA MET A 10 0.26 -7.93 0.90
C MET A 10 -0.82 -8.41 -0.09
N VAL A 11 -2.07 -8.28 0.30
CA VAL A 11 -3.27 -8.60 -0.49
C VAL A 11 -4.25 -7.44 -0.32
N PRO A 12 -5.01 -7.02 -1.35
CA PRO A 12 -6.05 -6.00 -1.19
C PRO A 12 -6.96 -6.24 0.02
N GLY A 13 -7.38 -5.16 0.66
CA GLY A 13 -8.34 -5.16 1.76
C GLY A 13 -7.74 -4.83 3.14
N PRO A 14 -8.46 -5.12 4.23
CA PRO A 14 -8.12 -4.61 5.57
C PRO A 14 -6.75 -5.01 6.12
N GLY A 15 -6.16 -6.11 5.60
CA GLY A 15 -4.82 -6.55 5.98
C GLY A 15 -3.71 -5.55 5.62
N VAL A 16 -3.96 -4.71 4.60
CA VAL A 16 -3.05 -3.63 4.17
C VAL A 16 -2.69 -2.70 5.34
N ARG A 17 -3.64 -2.40 6.23
CA ARG A 17 -3.40 -1.53 7.40
C ARG A 17 -2.36 -2.11 8.36
N ARG A 18 -2.35 -3.44 8.55
CA ARG A 18 -1.31 -4.11 9.36
C ARG A 18 0.06 -4.01 8.68
N GLY A 19 0.10 -4.15 7.36
CA GLY A 19 1.31 -3.95 6.58
C GLY A 19 1.87 -2.52 6.67
N MET A 20 0.99 -1.51 6.56
CA MET A 20 1.34 -0.09 6.76
C MET A 20 1.95 0.13 8.14
N ARG A 21 1.29 -0.40 9.18
CA ARG A 21 1.71 -0.25 10.57
C ARG A 21 3.10 -0.83 10.83
N VAL A 22 3.41 -1.99 10.25
CA VAL A 22 4.77 -2.56 10.32
C VAL A 22 5.79 -1.64 9.66
N ARG A 23 5.51 -1.17 8.44
CA ARG A 23 6.42 -0.28 7.70
C ARG A 23 6.64 1.04 8.42
N GLU A 24 5.57 1.64 8.92
CA GLU A 24 5.62 2.89 9.71
C GLU A 24 6.37 2.70 11.02
N PHE A 25 6.17 1.57 11.70
CA PHE A 25 6.92 1.28 12.91
C PHE A 25 8.41 1.14 12.63
N SER A 26 8.80 0.33 11.64
CA SER A 26 10.20 0.11 11.26
C SER A 26 10.88 1.42 10.86
N ARG A 27 10.21 2.22 10.03
CA ARG A 27 10.68 3.57 9.68
C ARG A 27 10.78 4.48 10.91
N GLY A 28 9.80 4.39 11.81
CA GLY A 28 9.76 5.17 13.05
C GLY A 28 10.87 4.81 14.03
N VAL A 29 11.39 3.58 13.99
CA VAL A 29 12.60 3.18 14.73
C VAL A 29 13.81 3.95 14.20
N ALA A 30 14.03 3.93 12.88
CA ALA A 30 15.12 4.68 12.26
C ALA A 30 15.01 6.19 12.48
N ILE A 31 13.80 6.77 12.37
CA ILE A 31 13.55 8.19 12.68
C ILE A 31 13.98 8.54 14.10
N ARG A 32 13.65 7.70 15.10
CA ARG A 32 14.08 7.91 16.49
C ARG A 32 15.60 7.83 16.65
N GLU A 33 16.25 6.90 15.95
CA GLU A 33 17.71 6.77 15.94
C GLU A 33 18.38 8.01 15.33
N CYS A 34 17.75 8.62 14.33
CA CYS A 34 18.14 9.91 13.75
C CYS A 34 17.77 11.15 14.60
N GLY A 35 17.23 10.96 15.81
CA GLY A 35 16.86 12.04 16.73
C GLY A 35 15.52 12.73 16.46
N GLY A 36 14.70 12.18 15.55
CA GLY A 36 13.37 12.70 15.22
C GLY A 36 12.23 12.05 16.01
N ASP A 37 11.06 12.68 15.92
CA ASP A 37 9.81 12.16 16.48
C ASP A 37 8.97 11.51 15.36
N PRO A 38 8.78 10.18 15.38
CA PRO A 38 8.08 9.50 14.30
C PRO A 38 6.58 9.79 14.32
N LEU A 39 5.97 9.66 13.16
CA LEU A 39 4.52 9.76 13.01
C LEU A 39 3.79 8.63 13.75
N PRO A 40 2.49 8.80 14.04
CA PRO A 40 1.67 7.73 14.61
C PRO A 40 1.73 6.47 13.75
N VAL A 41 1.97 5.32 14.39
CA VAL A 41 2.13 4.02 13.71
C VAL A 41 0.85 3.59 12.97
N ASP A 42 -0.31 4.05 13.45
CA ASP A 42 -1.61 3.79 12.82
C ASP A 42 -1.97 4.82 11.73
N SER A 43 -0.99 5.60 11.26
CA SER A 43 -1.14 6.47 10.09
C SER A 43 -1.56 5.66 8.87
N THR A 44 -2.48 6.21 8.08
CA THR A 44 -2.89 5.61 6.80
C THR A 44 -2.35 6.36 5.58
N GLN A 45 -1.32 7.20 5.80
CA GLN A 45 -0.65 7.94 4.74
C GLN A 45 0.11 7.02 3.77
N ASN A 46 0.65 5.91 4.27
CA ASN A 46 1.46 4.95 3.52
C ASN A 46 0.60 3.97 2.69
N ARG A 47 -0.41 4.49 2.01
CA ARG A 47 -1.18 3.79 0.97
C ARG A 47 -0.33 3.64 -0.29
N HIS A 48 0.75 2.88 -0.16
CA HIS A 48 1.63 2.52 -1.26
C HIS A 48 0.93 1.53 -2.18
N ASP A 49 1.09 1.73 -3.49
CA ASP A 49 0.59 0.84 -4.54
C ASP A 49 -0.90 0.50 -4.41
N GLN A 50 -1.74 1.54 -4.37
CA GLN A 50 -3.20 1.40 -4.39
C GLN A 50 -3.74 0.75 -5.67
N SER A 51 -2.90 0.65 -6.70
CA SER A 51 -3.18 -0.10 -7.93
C SER A 51 -3.21 -1.62 -7.72
N HIS A 52 -2.48 -2.16 -6.74
CA HIS A 52 -2.45 -3.60 -6.47
C HIS A 52 -2.95 -3.97 -5.08
N PHE A 53 -2.74 -3.12 -4.07
CA PHE A 53 -3.08 -3.44 -2.68
C PHE A 53 -3.96 -2.37 -2.01
N PRO A 54 -5.09 -1.94 -2.62
CA PRO A 54 -5.96 -0.99 -1.95
C PRO A 54 -6.72 -1.65 -0.79
N ASP A 55 -6.94 -0.88 0.27
CA ASP A 55 -8.06 -1.10 1.18
C ASP A 55 -9.21 -0.18 0.72
N LEU A 56 -10.16 -0.73 -0.03
CA LEU A 56 -11.25 0.04 -0.62
C LEU A 56 -12.16 0.68 0.44
N ASN A 57 -12.32 0.07 1.61
CA ASN A 57 -13.08 0.68 2.72
C ASN A 57 -12.34 1.88 3.28
N LEU A 58 -11.02 1.77 3.45
CA LEU A 58 -10.20 2.89 3.88
C LEU A 58 -10.21 4.02 2.85
N ILE A 59 -10.23 3.70 1.55
CA ILE A 59 -10.33 4.70 0.47
C ILE A 59 -11.69 5.42 0.51
N ARG A 60 -12.81 4.71 0.73
CA ARG A 60 -14.11 5.37 0.96
C ARG A 60 -14.08 6.29 2.18
N GLU A 61 -13.48 5.84 3.27
CA GLU A 61 -13.48 6.59 4.53
C GLU A 61 -12.56 7.82 4.50
N ARG A 62 -11.44 7.77 3.77
CA ARG A 62 -10.34 8.73 3.90
C ARG A 62 -9.73 9.21 2.58
N GLY A 63 -10.32 8.84 1.44
CA GLY A 63 -9.79 9.15 0.11
C GLY A 63 -8.50 8.37 -0.22
N PHE A 64 -7.88 8.75 -1.34
CA PHE A 64 -6.65 8.12 -1.84
C PHE A 64 -5.41 8.43 -0.98
N ALA A 65 -5.33 9.61 -0.38
CA ALA A 65 -4.20 10.06 0.44
C ALA A 65 -4.72 10.92 1.60
N GLU A 66 -4.00 10.95 2.73
CA GLU A 66 -4.33 11.83 3.86
C GLU A 66 -3.46 13.10 3.77
N PRO A 67 -3.97 14.25 3.28
CA PRO A 67 -3.12 15.43 3.01
C PRO A 67 -2.38 15.94 4.24
N ARG A 68 -3.03 15.89 5.41
CA ARG A 68 -2.44 16.31 6.69
C ARG A 68 -1.31 15.40 7.15
N ALA A 69 -1.34 14.14 6.77
CA ALA A 69 -0.33 13.17 7.17
C ALA A 69 0.97 13.43 6.39
N THR A 70 0.88 13.66 5.07
CA THR A 70 2.03 14.08 4.24
C THR A 70 2.69 15.36 4.74
N GLU A 71 1.92 16.41 5.06
CA GLU A 71 2.49 17.64 5.63
C GLU A 71 3.18 17.41 6.99
N SER A 72 2.69 16.43 7.77
CA SER A 72 3.31 16.07 9.04
C SER A 72 4.59 15.26 8.83
N GLU A 73 4.61 14.41 7.81
CA GLU A 73 5.78 13.62 7.41
C GLU A 73 6.92 14.52 6.95
N ASP A 74 6.66 15.45 6.04
CA ASP A 74 7.67 16.41 5.57
C ASP A 74 8.31 17.16 6.75
N ARG A 75 7.50 17.57 7.73
CA ARG A 75 7.99 18.23 8.95
C ARG A 75 8.83 17.31 9.83
N VAL A 76 8.51 16.02 9.91
CA VAL A 76 9.32 15.04 10.65
C VAL A 76 10.65 14.81 9.95
N LEU A 77 10.66 14.76 8.62
CA LEU A 77 11.89 14.58 7.83
C LEU A 77 12.79 15.81 7.89
N ASP A 78 12.22 17.02 7.90
CA ASP A 78 12.93 18.28 8.01
C ASP A 78 13.67 18.46 9.35
N THR A 79 13.31 17.70 10.39
CA THR A 79 13.93 17.79 11.73
C THR A 79 15.03 16.75 11.95
N LEU A 80 15.25 15.83 11.01
CA LEU A 80 16.27 14.79 11.14
C LEU A 80 17.69 15.33 10.96
N ASP A 81 18.65 14.66 11.59
CA ASP A 81 20.07 14.92 11.34
C ASP A 81 20.38 14.72 9.83
N PRO A 82 20.93 15.71 9.11
CA PRO A 82 21.28 15.59 7.68
C PRO A 82 22.26 14.45 7.37
N SER A 83 22.98 13.95 8.37
CA SER A 83 23.87 12.78 8.24
C SER A 83 23.15 11.43 8.36
N CYS A 84 21.83 11.44 8.61
CA CYS A 84 21.00 10.25 8.81
C CYS A 84 19.96 10.08 7.67
N PRO A 85 20.37 9.87 6.40
CA PRO A 85 19.42 9.76 5.30
C PRO A 85 18.78 8.37 5.17
N ASP A 86 19.30 7.34 5.84
CA ASP A 86 18.74 5.99 5.77
C ASP A 86 17.64 5.82 6.83
N LEU A 87 16.39 5.69 6.38
CA LEU A 87 15.23 5.47 7.24
C LEU A 87 14.88 3.98 7.39
N ALA A 88 15.84 3.09 7.13
CA ALA A 88 15.76 1.69 7.46
C ALA A 88 16.43 1.43 8.83
N PRO A 89 15.79 0.65 9.72
CA PRO A 89 16.44 0.26 10.97
C PRO A 89 17.61 -0.68 10.70
N ASP A 90 18.68 -0.59 11.50
CA ASP A 90 19.86 -1.48 11.44
C ASP A 90 19.56 -2.86 12.05
N TRP A 91 18.57 -3.55 11.48
CA TRP A 91 18.18 -4.90 11.86
C TRP A 91 18.81 -5.92 10.94
N ARG A 92 19.25 -7.05 11.51
CA ARG A 92 19.96 -8.07 10.75
C ARG A 92 19.09 -8.68 9.67
N SER A 93 17.79 -8.82 9.93
CA SER A 93 16.84 -9.39 8.98
C SER A 93 16.20 -8.37 8.03
N GLN A 94 16.49 -7.06 8.16
CA GLN A 94 15.86 -6.00 7.34
C GLN A 94 16.10 -6.21 5.85
N GLY A 95 17.34 -6.48 5.44
CA GLY A 95 17.69 -6.69 4.02
C GLY A 95 16.98 -7.92 3.43
N ASP A 96 17.02 -9.04 4.15
CA ASP A 96 16.37 -10.29 3.72
C ASP A 96 14.84 -10.12 3.65
N TRP A 97 14.24 -9.42 4.61
CA TRP A 97 12.81 -9.13 4.63
C TRP A 97 12.38 -8.22 3.46
N LEU A 98 13.16 -7.17 3.16
CA LEU A 98 12.89 -6.30 2.01
C LEU A 98 12.94 -7.06 0.68
N ALA A 99 13.90 -7.98 0.52
CA ALA A 99 14.02 -8.81 -0.68
C ALA A 99 12.81 -9.74 -0.92
N LEU A 100 12.06 -10.08 0.13
CA LEU A 100 10.79 -10.81 -0.03
C LEU A 100 9.73 -9.98 -0.76
N GLY A 101 9.79 -8.65 -0.67
CA GLY A 101 8.90 -7.76 -1.41
C GLY A 101 9.09 -7.86 -2.92
N GLU A 102 10.33 -8.01 -3.39
CA GLU A 102 10.63 -8.25 -4.81
C GLU A 102 10.08 -9.60 -5.27
N THR A 103 10.27 -10.64 -4.45
CA THR A 103 9.73 -11.98 -4.74
C THR A 103 8.20 -11.96 -4.82
N TRP A 104 7.54 -11.16 -3.97
CA TRP A 104 6.09 -11.02 -4.01
C TRP A 104 5.63 -10.23 -5.23
N ASN A 105 6.37 -9.19 -5.62
CA ASN A 105 6.06 -8.38 -6.80
C ASN A 105 5.98 -9.22 -8.08
N ASP A 106 6.87 -10.20 -8.26
CA ASP A 106 6.80 -11.11 -9.41
C ASP A 106 5.48 -11.90 -9.44
N VAL A 107 4.99 -12.35 -8.29
CA VAL A 107 3.68 -13.03 -8.18
C VAL A 107 2.54 -12.07 -8.48
N VAL A 108 2.62 -10.85 -7.98
CA VAL A 108 1.61 -9.80 -8.17
C VAL A 108 1.48 -9.46 -9.66
N MET A 109 2.60 -9.28 -10.35
CA MET A 109 2.62 -9.05 -11.80
C MET A 109 2.08 -10.26 -12.58
N ALA A 110 2.40 -11.48 -12.15
CA ALA A 110 1.86 -12.69 -12.79
C ALA A 110 0.34 -12.84 -12.59
N VAL A 111 -0.17 -12.48 -11.40
CA VAL A 111 -1.61 -12.48 -11.11
C VAL A 111 -2.34 -11.38 -11.86
N ASP A 112 -1.75 -10.19 -12.00
CA ASP A 112 -2.35 -9.09 -12.78
C ASP A 112 -2.54 -9.50 -14.26
N GLN A 113 -1.62 -10.31 -14.79
CA GLN A 113 -1.66 -10.88 -16.14
C GLN A 113 -2.45 -12.19 -16.25
N ASP A 114 -3.06 -12.68 -15.17
CA ASP A 114 -3.85 -13.91 -15.20
C ASP A 114 -5.09 -13.71 -16.09
N PRO A 115 -5.41 -14.63 -17.03
CA PRO A 115 -6.57 -14.50 -17.92
C PRO A 115 -7.92 -14.33 -17.20
N ARG A 116 -8.02 -14.74 -15.92
CA ARG A 116 -9.20 -14.51 -15.08
C ARG A 116 -9.43 -13.02 -14.81
N MET A 117 -8.38 -12.20 -14.84
CA MET A 117 -8.49 -10.75 -14.67
C MET A 117 -9.00 -10.04 -15.92
N ASP A 118 -8.78 -10.59 -17.11
CA ASP A 118 -9.12 -9.96 -18.40
C ASP A 118 -10.59 -9.55 -18.48
N SER A 119 -11.50 -10.43 -18.02
CA SER A 119 -12.95 -10.16 -18.04
C SER A 119 -13.39 -9.06 -17.08
N LEU A 120 -12.56 -8.68 -16.11
CA LEU A 120 -12.89 -7.68 -15.09
C LEU A 120 -12.42 -6.27 -15.51
N ARG A 121 -11.44 -6.17 -16.42
CA ARG A 121 -10.86 -4.88 -16.81
C ARG A 121 -11.87 -3.96 -17.50
N GLN A 122 -12.56 -4.45 -18.52
CA GLN A 122 -13.55 -3.66 -19.27
C GLN A 122 -14.72 -3.18 -18.38
N PRO A 123 -15.38 -4.04 -17.57
CA PRO A 123 -16.43 -3.58 -16.65
C PRO A 123 -15.99 -2.50 -15.66
N VAL A 124 -14.79 -2.63 -15.09
CA VAL A 124 -14.24 -1.61 -14.18
C VAL A 124 -14.02 -0.30 -14.91
N ALA A 125 -13.44 -0.34 -16.11
CA ALA A 125 -13.24 0.85 -16.94
C ALA A 125 -14.56 1.57 -17.23
N GLU A 126 -15.57 0.84 -17.69
CA GLU A 126 -16.90 1.38 -17.99
C GLU A 126 -17.57 2.01 -16.76
N CYS A 127 -17.47 1.35 -15.60
CA CYS A 127 -18.00 1.87 -14.34
C CYS A 127 -17.29 3.16 -13.92
N LEU A 128 -15.95 3.20 -13.99
CA LEU A 128 -15.17 4.38 -13.63
C LEU A 128 -15.47 5.55 -14.57
N ILE A 129 -15.50 5.32 -15.88
CA ILE A 129 -15.87 6.34 -16.88
C ILE A 129 -17.27 6.87 -16.60
N GLY A 130 -18.24 5.98 -16.42
CA GLY A 130 -19.63 6.35 -16.18
C GLY A 130 -19.85 7.13 -14.87
N SER A 131 -19.10 6.78 -13.82
CA SER A 131 -19.28 7.36 -12.48
C SER A 131 -18.49 8.65 -12.27
N THR A 132 -17.38 8.83 -13.00
CA THR A 132 -16.45 9.94 -12.78
C THR A 132 -16.31 10.90 -13.95
N GLY A 133 -16.76 10.49 -15.15
CA GLY A 133 -16.57 11.22 -16.40
C GLY A 133 -15.11 11.29 -16.86
N ARG A 134 -14.20 10.53 -16.22
CA ARG A 134 -12.78 10.50 -16.57
C ARG A 134 -12.52 9.55 -17.72
N ASP A 135 -11.45 9.85 -18.47
CA ASP A 135 -10.91 8.91 -19.45
C ASP A 135 -10.14 7.80 -18.72
N VAL A 136 -10.42 6.56 -19.08
CA VAL A 136 -9.87 5.35 -18.44
C VAL A 136 -9.51 4.35 -19.53
N ASP A 137 -8.29 3.85 -19.50
CA ASP A 137 -7.84 2.83 -20.45
C ASP A 137 -8.44 1.47 -20.06
N PRO A 138 -9.26 0.84 -20.92
CA PRO A 138 -9.84 -0.47 -20.61
C PRO A 138 -8.82 -1.60 -20.49
N VAL A 139 -7.60 -1.43 -21.00
CA VAL A 139 -6.52 -2.42 -20.86
C VAL A 139 -5.89 -2.39 -19.47
N ASP A 140 -5.84 -1.23 -18.84
CA ASP A 140 -5.24 -1.01 -17.51
C ASP A 140 -6.08 0.03 -16.72
N PRO A 141 -7.32 -0.33 -16.35
CA PRO A 141 -8.30 0.64 -15.86
C PRO A 141 -7.92 1.21 -14.50
N ILE A 142 -7.29 0.39 -13.66
CA ILE A 142 -6.90 0.79 -12.31
C ILE A 142 -5.79 1.84 -12.36
N ASN A 143 -4.66 1.54 -13.02
CA ASN A 143 -3.56 2.48 -13.04
C ASN A 143 -3.87 3.71 -13.89
N SER A 144 -4.55 3.55 -15.03
CA SER A 144 -4.88 4.71 -15.87
C SER A 144 -5.77 5.70 -15.13
N PHE A 145 -6.76 5.21 -14.37
CA PHE A 145 -7.61 6.04 -13.52
C PHE A 145 -6.80 6.75 -12.43
N LEU A 146 -6.04 6.01 -11.62
CA LEU A 146 -5.24 6.57 -10.52
C LEU A 146 -4.21 7.60 -11.02
N ARG A 147 -3.48 7.31 -12.09
CA ARG A 147 -2.56 8.27 -12.73
C ARG A 147 -3.28 9.53 -13.18
N GLY A 148 -4.49 9.39 -13.73
CA GLY A 148 -5.32 10.53 -14.08
C GLY A 148 -5.66 11.40 -12.88
N VAL A 149 -6.09 10.78 -11.77
CA VAL A 149 -6.37 11.48 -10.51
C VAL A 149 -5.13 12.22 -10.00
N ASP A 150 -3.97 11.59 -10.02
CA ASP A 150 -2.71 12.19 -9.60
C ASP A 150 -2.34 13.42 -10.45
N VAL A 151 -2.43 13.30 -11.78
CA VAL A 151 -2.16 14.39 -12.73
C VAL A 151 -3.04 15.61 -12.43
N ASP A 152 -4.33 15.41 -12.22
CA ASP A 152 -5.25 16.51 -11.96
C ASP A 152 -5.08 17.12 -10.57
N THR A 153 -4.74 16.29 -9.58
CA THR A 153 -4.44 16.73 -8.21
C THR A 153 -3.18 17.60 -8.20
N LEU A 154 -2.09 17.14 -8.82
CA LEU A 154 -0.83 17.90 -8.94
C LEU A 154 -1.00 19.20 -9.72
N ALA A 155 -1.82 19.17 -10.78
CA ALA A 155 -2.14 20.36 -11.56
C ALA A 155 -3.15 21.31 -10.88
N LYS A 156 -3.66 20.96 -9.68
CA LYS A 156 -4.69 21.71 -8.94
C LYS A 156 -5.94 21.99 -9.78
N ARG A 157 -6.31 21.06 -10.65
CA ARG A 157 -7.46 21.17 -11.57
C ARG A 157 -8.78 20.74 -10.94
N THR A 158 -8.70 20.07 -9.79
CA THR A 158 -9.82 19.40 -9.14
C THR A 158 -9.93 19.87 -7.68
N SER A 159 -11.16 20.01 -7.17
CA SER A 159 -11.41 20.28 -5.75
C SER A 159 -11.26 19.01 -4.90
N SER A 160 -10.99 19.16 -3.61
CA SER A 160 -10.93 18.04 -2.67
C SER A 160 -12.23 17.22 -2.66
N SER A 161 -13.39 17.88 -2.74
CA SER A 161 -14.70 17.20 -2.77
C SER A 161 -14.89 16.31 -4.01
N GLN A 162 -14.30 16.68 -5.14
CA GLN A 162 -14.38 15.88 -6.37
C GLN A 162 -13.39 14.71 -6.32
N ILE A 163 -12.23 14.89 -5.69
CA ILE A 163 -11.30 13.78 -5.41
C ILE A 163 -11.94 12.76 -4.47
N GLU A 164 -12.67 13.20 -3.44
CA GLU A 164 -13.44 12.32 -2.55
C GLU A 164 -14.50 11.52 -3.31
N GLN A 165 -15.27 12.16 -4.19
CA GLN A 165 -16.24 11.46 -5.04
C GLN A 165 -15.58 10.43 -5.97
N TRP A 166 -14.39 10.73 -6.50
CA TRP A 166 -13.61 9.78 -7.30
C TRP A 166 -13.08 8.61 -6.48
N ALA A 167 -12.74 8.83 -5.21
CA ALA A 167 -12.34 7.76 -4.29
C ALA A 167 -13.48 6.79 -4.00
N ASP A 168 -14.69 7.31 -3.76
CA ASP A 168 -15.90 6.50 -3.59
C ASP A 168 -16.20 5.68 -4.85
N ALA A 169 -16.19 6.33 -6.01
CA ALA A 169 -16.41 5.66 -7.30
C ALA A 169 -15.35 4.58 -7.57
N TYR A 170 -14.08 4.84 -7.26
CA TYR A 170 -13.01 3.86 -7.37
C TYR A 170 -13.26 2.65 -6.49
N ALA A 171 -13.59 2.87 -5.22
CA ALA A 171 -13.86 1.81 -4.27
C ALA A 171 -15.04 0.93 -4.67
N ASP A 172 -16.07 1.51 -5.28
CA ASP A 172 -17.27 0.78 -5.71
C ASP A 172 -17.05 0.05 -7.04
N CYS A 173 -16.45 0.72 -8.03
CA CYS A 173 -16.21 0.14 -9.35
C CYS A 173 -15.14 -0.95 -9.34
N ALA A 174 -14.15 -0.88 -8.44
CA ALA A 174 -13.04 -1.82 -8.39
C ALA A 174 -13.24 -2.98 -7.39
N ASP A 175 -14.36 -3.06 -6.67
CA ASP A 175 -14.60 -4.06 -5.63
C ASP A 175 -14.47 -5.50 -6.14
N GLU A 176 -15.11 -5.82 -7.27
CA GLU A 176 -15.05 -7.17 -7.86
C GLU A 176 -13.65 -7.47 -8.40
N TYR A 177 -12.99 -6.50 -9.03
CA TYR A 177 -11.61 -6.62 -9.52
C TYR A 177 -10.67 -7.01 -8.40
N PHE A 178 -10.65 -6.25 -7.30
CA PHE A 178 -9.75 -6.50 -6.19
C PHE A 178 -10.13 -7.72 -5.35
N ARG A 179 -11.41 -8.11 -5.35
CA ARG A 179 -11.83 -9.38 -4.74
C ARG A 179 -11.23 -10.57 -5.49
N GLU A 180 -11.29 -10.58 -6.82
CA GLU A 180 -10.72 -11.66 -7.61
C GLU A 180 -9.18 -11.63 -7.53
N PHE A 181 -8.57 -10.46 -7.75
CA PHE A 181 -7.12 -10.28 -7.61
C PHE A 181 -6.61 -10.78 -6.25
N GLY A 182 -7.27 -10.37 -5.16
CA GLY A 182 -6.93 -10.82 -3.83
C GLY A 182 -7.13 -12.32 -3.61
N ARG A 183 -8.18 -12.92 -4.21
CA ARG A 183 -8.42 -14.36 -4.20
C ARG A 183 -7.25 -15.11 -4.84
N LEU A 184 -6.75 -14.64 -5.99
CA LEU A 184 -5.64 -15.25 -6.71
C LEU A 184 -4.33 -15.17 -5.92
N LEU A 185 -4.02 -14.01 -5.34
CA LEU A 185 -2.86 -13.86 -4.46
C LEU A 185 -2.92 -14.82 -3.27
N LEU A 186 -4.11 -14.99 -2.67
CA LEU A 186 -4.31 -15.89 -1.53
C LEU A 186 -4.15 -17.38 -1.89
N GLU A 187 -4.27 -17.78 -3.16
CA GLU A 187 -3.96 -19.16 -3.59
C GLU A 187 -2.46 -19.48 -3.44
N VAL A 188 -1.59 -18.49 -3.71
CA VAL A 188 -0.13 -18.67 -3.74
C VAL A 188 0.52 -18.31 -2.40
N ARG A 189 -0.05 -17.32 -1.69
CA ARG A 189 0.50 -16.72 -0.47
C ARG A 189 0.93 -17.74 0.60
N PRO A 190 0.15 -18.77 0.97
CA PRO A 190 0.53 -19.70 2.03
C PRO A 190 1.85 -20.44 1.74
N ALA A 191 2.10 -20.80 0.47
CA ALA A 191 3.32 -21.50 0.09
C ALA A 191 4.56 -20.60 0.21
N LEU A 192 4.45 -19.31 -0.14
CA LEU A 192 5.53 -18.35 0.04
C LEU A 192 5.77 -18.00 1.50
N VAL A 193 4.72 -17.85 2.30
CA VAL A 193 4.84 -17.67 3.76
C VAL A 193 5.60 -18.84 4.36
N GLU A 194 5.28 -20.07 3.99
CA GLU A 194 5.98 -21.24 4.50
C GLU A 194 7.44 -21.29 4.04
N LYS A 195 7.68 -21.06 2.75
CA LYS A 195 9.02 -21.07 2.16
C LYS A 195 9.95 -20.05 2.81
N HIS A 196 9.42 -18.90 3.23
CA HIS A 196 10.20 -17.79 3.79
C HIS A 196 9.96 -17.59 5.30
N ARG A 197 9.41 -18.61 5.98
CA ARG A 197 9.03 -18.55 7.39
C ARG A 197 10.15 -18.03 8.30
N GLU A 198 11.37 -18.53 8.13
CA GLU A 198 12.51 -18.15 8.99
C GLU A 198 12.83 -16.65 8.91
N VAL A 199 12.81 -16.07 7.71
CA VAL A 199 13.05 -14.63 7.50
C VAL A 199 11.93 -13.81 8.14
N ILE A 200 10.68 -14.23 7.97
CA ILE A 200 9.49 -13.58 8.56
C ILE A 200 9.54 -13.62 10.09
N GLU A 201 9.91 -14.77 10.66
CA GLU A 201 10.01 -14.97 12.11
C GLU A 201 11.16 -14.15 12.71
N ALA A 202 12.32 -14.11 12.04
CA ALA A 202 13.45 -13.28 12.45
C ALA A 202 13.08 -11.79 12.48
N TYR A 203 12.44 -11.30 11.41
CA TYR A 203 11.97 -9.91 11.34
C TYR A 203 10.92 -9.59 12.38
N ALA A 204 9.96 -10.50 12.59
CA ALA A 204 8.96 -10.35 13.63
C ALA A 204 9.56 -10.29 15.04
N ALA A 205 10.63 -11.05 15.30
CA ALA A 205 11.33 -11.03 16.58
C ALA A 205 12.06 -9.69 16.80
N GLU A 206 12.72 -9.15 15.77
CA GLU A 206 13.39 -7.83 15.84
C GLU A 206 12.38 -6.70 16.03
N LEU A 207 11.24 -6.72 15.32
CA LEU A 207 10.13 -5.78 15.52
C LEU A 207 9.64 -5.76 16.98
N VAL A 208 9.34 -6.94 17.53
CA VAL A 208 8.89 -7.06 18.93
C VAL A 208 9.98 -6.61 19.90
N GLY A 209 11.24 -6.96 19.62
CA GLY A 209 12.40 -6.50 20.39
C GLY A 209 12.56 -4.98 20.38
N ALA A 210 12.19 -4.31 19.29
CA ALA A 210 12.16 -2.86 19.15
C ALA A 210 10.90 -2.20 19.76
N GLY A 211 9.98 -2.99 20.33
CA GLY A 211 8.78 -2.51 21.03
C GLY A 211 7.50 -2.49 20.19
N TYR A 212 7.47 -3.15 19.03
CA TYR A 212 6.25 -3.31 18.25
C TYR A 212 5.25 -4.20 18.99
N VAL A 213 4.02 -3.72 19.16
CA VAL A 213 2.91 -4.48 19.73
C VAL A 213 1.84 -4.66 18.67
N PRO A 214 1.55 -5.88 18.20
CA PRO A 214 0.50 -6.17 17.22
C PRO A 214 -0.90 -5.75 17.70
#